data_AF-A0A3R6F9Y7-F1
#
_entry.id   AF-A0A3R6F9Y7-F1
#
_cell.length_a   1.000
_cell.length_b   1.000
_cell.length_c   1.000
_cell.angle_alpha   90.00
_cell.angle_beta   90.00
_cell.angle_gamma   90.00
#
_symmetry.space_group_name_H-M   'P 1'
#
loop_
_entity.id
_entity.type
_entity.pdbx_description
1 polymer ?
#
loop_
_entity_poly.entity_id
_entity_poly.type
_entity_poly.pdbx_seq_one_letter_code
_entity_poly.pdbx_strand_id
1 'polypeptide(L)'
;MEKAVDFTRLEKNIIEVIQEEQIKLGYRSELIRLYYPITSLNRFFHTDAAEKEMLELLAEFSKKTVQTLGGVEISNKGERFCIAIPPSGVDYVHEHTNGSEFISSFIETIGKHGCTIDELLQQFHRYSDHVHVERTTHGEFDYLVYFEDGVPDDYRYCITDEGCHLIYHRFTPEDYEDFQF
;
A
#
# COMPACT_ATOMS: atom_id res chain seq x y z
N MET A 1 27.60 -12.11 -13.21
CA MET A 1 27.30 -11.88 -11.78
C MET A 1 25.83 -11.56 -11.73
N GLU A 2 24.97 -12.51 -11.34
CA GLU A 2 23.56 -12.22 -11.12
C GLU A 2 23.45 -11.12 -10.06
N LYS A 3 22.70 -10.06 -10.36
CA LYS A 3 22.36 -9.04 -9.37
C LYS A 3 21.45 -9.73 -8.36
N ALA A 4 21.79 -9.65 -7.06
CA ALA A 4 20.88 -10.08 -6.02
C ALA A 4 19.58 -9.28 -6.12
N VAL A 5 18.44 -9.95 -5.98
CA VAL A 5 17.11 -9.31 -6.01
C VAL A 5 16.97 -8.40 -4.81
N ASP A 6 16.41 -7.21 -5.03
CA ASP A 6 16.09 -6.26 -3.97
C ASP A 6 14.69 -6.52 -3.41
N PHE A 7 14.63 -6.81 -2.12
CA PHE A 7 13.39 -7.10 -1.40
C PHE A 7 12.82 -5.89 -0.64
N THR A 8 13.57 -4.79 -0.56
CA THR A 8 13.24 -3.65 0.28
C THR A 8 11.95 -2.96 -0.17
N ARG A 9 11.66 -2.90 -1.48
CA ARG A 9 10.42 -2.27 -1.97
C ARG A 9 9.15 -3.01 -1.53
N LEU A 10 9.12 -4.34 -1.68
CA LEU A 10 7.97 -5.14 -1.23
C LEU A 10 7.86 -5.13 0.29
N GLU A 11 8.97 -5.25 1.01
CA GLU A 11 8.98 -5.18 2.48
C GLU A 11 8.41 -3.85 2.98
N LYS A 12 8.88 -2.73 2.43
CA LYS A 12 8.37 -1.39 2.73
C LYS A 12 6.87 -1.30 2.46
N ASN A 13 6.41 -1.76 1.30
CA ASN A 13 4.98 -1.73 0.96
C ASN A 13 4.12 -2.53 1.95
N ILE A 14 4.55 -3.75 2.31
CA ILE A 14 3.83 -4.58 3.30
C ILE A 14 3.76 -3.86 4.66
N ILE A 15 4.86 -3.26 5.11
CA ILE A 15 4.90 -2.50 6.37
C ILE A 15 3.91 -1.34 6.32
N GLU A 16 3.92 -0.53 5.24
CA GLU A 16 3.02 0.61 5.06
C GLU A 16 1.54 0.19 5.02
N VAL A 17 1.22 -0.93 4.38
CA VAL A 17 -0.13 -1.49 4.36
C VAL A 17 -0.58 -1.92 5.77
N ILE A 18 0.28 -2.62 6.52
CA ILE A 18 -0.02 -3.02 7.90
C ILE A 18 -0.22 -1.78 8.78
N GLN A 19 0.64 -0.76 8.65
CA GLN A 19 0.50 0.50 9.39
C GLN A 19 -0.84 1.18 9.09
N GLU A 20 -1.22 1.28 7.81
CA GLU A 20 -2.49 1.84 7.39
C GLU A 20 -3.68 1.07 7.97
N GLU A 21 -3.64 -0.27 7.97
CA GLU A 21 -4.67 -1.10 8.60
C GLU A 21 -4.75 -0.87 10.11
N GLN A 22 -3.61 -0.79 10.81
CA GLN A 22 -3.56 -0.52 12.25
C GLN A 22 -4.13 0.86 12.61
N ILE A 23 -3.89 1.88 11.77
CA ILE A 23 -4.47 3.23 11.96
C ILE A 23 -6.00 3.18 11.77
N LYS A 24 -6.48 2.47 10.75
CA LYS A 24 -7.92 2.36 10.43
C LYS A 24 -8.71 1.57 11.47
N LEU A 25 -8.18 0.42 11.88
CA LEU A 25 -8.93 -0.61 12.62
C LEU A 25 -8.47 -0.78 14.08
N GLY A 26 -7.39 -0.11 14.46
CA GLY A 26 -6.65 -0.32 15.68
C GLY A 26 -5.68 -1.51 15.57
N TYR A 27 -4.61 -1.47 16.35
CA TYR A 27 -3.65 -2.57 16.44
C TYR A 27 -4.30 -3.88 16.95
N ARG A 28 -3.99 -4.98 16.27
CA ARG A 28 -4.36 -6.35 16.65
C ARG A 28 -3.22 -7.29 16.27
N SER A 29 -2.79 -8.11 17.23
CA SER A 29 -1.82 -9.17 16.99
C SER A 29 -2.51 -10.35 16.31
N GLU A 30 -2.67 -10.28 14.98
CA GLU A 30 -3.37 -11.28 14.17
C GLU A 30 -2.68 -11.57 12.84
N LEU A 31 -3.11 -12.64 12.19
CA LEU A 31 -2.56 -13.08 10.90
C LEU A 31 -3.18 -12.25 9.76
N ILE A 32 -2.37 -11.42 9.10
CA ILE A 32 -2.79 -10.61 7.96
C ILE A 32 -2.49 -11.34 6.65
N ARG A 33 -3.37 -11.23 5.66
CA ARG A 33 -3.16 -11.81 4.31
C ARG A 33 -3.24 -10.73 3.26
N LEU A 34 -2.12 -10.48 2.60
CA LEU A 34 -2.01 -9.53 1.51
C LEU A 34 -1.92 -10.29 0.19
N TYR A 35 -2.67 -9.83 -0.81
CA TYR A 35 -2.73 -10.46 -2.12
C TYR A 35 -2.15 -9.56 -3.19
N TYR A 36 -1.18 -10.08 -3.94
CA TYR A 36 -0.50 -9.36 -5.01
C TYR A 36 -0.64 -10.12 -6.33
N PRO A 37 -0.94 -9.44 -7.44
CA PRO A 37 -0.77 -10.04 -8.75
C PRO A 37 0.74 -10.19 -9.05
N ILE A 38 1.09 -11.14 -9.92
CA ILE A 38 2.49 -11.40 -10.29
C ILE A 38 3.14 -10.18 -10.95
N THR A 39 2.37 -9.35 -11.66
CA THR A 39 2.84 -8.11 -12.28
C THR A 39 3.38 -7.13 -11.24
N SER A 40 2.66 -6.87 -10.15
CA SER A 40 3.13 -6.01 -9.06
C SER A 40 4.39 -6.58 -8.40
N LEU A 41 4.42 -7.90 -8.14
CA LEU A 41 5.60 -8.55 -7.55
C LEU A 41 6.84 -8.45 -8.45
N ASN A 42 6.66 -8.64 -9.75
CA ASN A 42 7.71 -8.48 -10.74
C ASN A 42 8.26 -7.04 -10.75
N ARG A 43 7.42 -6.03 -10.56
CA ARG A 43 7.88 -4.64 -10.41
C ARG A 43 8.65 -4.40 -9.13
N PHE A 44 8.18 -4.94 -8.01
CA PHE A 44 8.89 -4.81 -6.73
C PHE A 44 10.29 -5.42 -6.79
N PHE A 45 10.42 -6.57 -7.46
CA PHE A 45 11.69 -7.30 -7.57
C PHE A 45 12.53 -6.92 -8.80
N HIS A 46 11.97 -6.11 -9.71
CA HIS A 46 12.57 -5.79 -11.00
C HIS A 46 12.90 -7.05 -11.82
N THR A 47 11.91 -7.94 -11.93
CA THR A 47 11.99 -9.24 -12.62
C THR A 47 10.85 -9.42 -13.63
N ASP A 48 10.95 -10.43 -14.51
CA ASP A 48 9.86 -10.92 -15.36
C ASP A 48 9.54 -12.39 -15.02
N ALA A 49 9.61 -12.73 -13.73
CA ALA A 49 9.48 -14.09 -13.24
C ALA A 49 8.09 -14.66 -13.53
N ALA A 50 8.06 -15.93 -13.95
CA ALA A 50 6.84 -16.71 -14.05
C ALA A 50 6.41 -17.27 -12.69
N GLU A 51 5.23 -17.87 -12.58
CA GLU A 51 4.64 -18.28 -11.29
C GLU A 51 5.59 -19.08 -10.38
N LYS A 52 6.29 -20.07 -10.95
CA LYS A 52 7.23 -20.91 -10.20
C LYS A 52 8.43 -20.13 -9.68
N GLU A 53 9.01 -19.28 -10.52
CA GLU A 53 10.17 -18.45 -10.15
C GLU A 53 9.77 -17.42 -9.09
N MET A 54 8.55 -16.87 -9.20
CA MET A 54 8.01 -15.96 -8.19
C MET A 54 7.82 -16.63 -6.83
N LEU A 55 7.39 -17.91 -6.78
CA LEU A 55 7.36 -18.67 -5.52
C LEU A 55 8.75 -18.82 -4.90
N GLU A 56 9.79 -19.04 -5.72
CA GLU A 56 11.17 -19.17 -5.25
C GLU A 56 11.69 -17.83 -4.71
N LEU A 57 11.42 -16.72 -5.41
CA LEU A 57 11.75 -15.36 -4.95
C LEU A 57 11.05 -15.01 -3.65
N LEU A 58 9.75 -15.30 -3.52
CA LEU A 58 8.98 -15.04 -2.29
C LEU A 58 9.42 -15.93 -1.12
N ALA A 59 9.88 -17.16 -1.40
CA ALA A 59 10.48 -18.02 -0.38
C ALA A 59 11.83 -17.46 0.12
N GLU A 60 12.62 -16.82 -0.75
CA GLU A 60 13.81 -16.09 -0.32
C GLU A 60 13.46 -14.82 0.44
N PHE A 61 12.50 -14.03 -0.07
CA PHE A 61 11.95 -12.85 0.62
C PHE A 61 11.58 -13.19 2.07
N SER A 62 10.80 -14.25 2.28
CA SER A 62 10.38 -14.70 3.61
C SER A 62 11.56 -14.96 4.54
N LYS A 63 12.65 -15.55 4.04
CA LYS A 63 13.88 -15.80 4.83
C LYS A 63 14.64 -14.50 5.15
N LYS A 64 14.63 -13.53 4.25
CA LYS A 64 15.36 -12.26 4.40
C LYS A 64 14.64 -11.29 5.34
N THR A 65 13.31 -11.35 5.38
CA THR A 65 12.47 -10.46 6.19
C THR A 65 11.98 -11.11 7.49
N VAL A 66 12.56 -12.24 7.94
CA VAL A 66 12.14 -12.89 9.20
C VAL A 66 12.18 -11.95 10.40
N GLN A 67 13.18 -11.06 10.47
CA GLN A 67 13.36 -10.16 11.61
C GLN A 67 12.30 -9.05 11.66
N THR A 68 11.68 -8.71 10.54
CA THR A 68 10.77 -7.57 10.38
C THR A 68 9.32 -8.01 10.13
N LEU A 69 9.12 -9.10 9.40
CA LEU A 69 7.82 -9.65 9.00
C LEU A 69 7.53 -11.03 9.62
N GLY A 70 8.41 -11.54 10.49
CA GLY A 70 8.13 -12.73 11.30
C GLY A 70 8.16 -14.08 10.56
N GLY A 71 8.62 -14.11 9.30
CA GLY A 71 8.67 -15.32 8.48
C GLY A 71 7.33 -15.63 7.83
N VAL A 72 7.05 -14.95 6.72
CA VAL A 72 5.75 -14.99 6.04
C VAL A 72 5.50 -16.33 5.33
N GLU A 73 4.24 -16.76 5.30
CA GLU A 73 3.81 -17.92 4.51
C GLU A 73 3.37 -17.48 3.11
N ILE A 74 3.76 -18.25 2.09
CA ILE A 74 3.49 -17.94 0.69
C ILE A 74 2.56 -18.99 0.10
N SER A 75 1.52 -18.54 -0.60
CA SER A 75 0.65 -19.39 -1.42
C SER A 75 0.21 -18.63 -2.67
N ASN A 76 -0.30 -19.31 -3.70
CA ASN A 76 -0.83 -18.65 -4.89
C ASN A 76 -2.00 -19.43 -5.51
N LYS A 77 -2.81 -18.73 -6.29
CA LYS A 77 -3.81 -19.30 -7.19
C LYS A 77 -3.66 -18.65 -8.56
N GLY A 78 -3.00 -19.35 -9.48
CA GLY A 78 -2.54 -18.76 -10.73
C GLY A 78 -1.59 -17.60 -10.44
N GLU A 79 -1.76 -16.50 -11.17
CA GLU A 79 -0.94 -15.28 -11.07
C GLU A 79 -1.24 -14.39 -9.83
N ARG A 80 -2.12 -14.84 -8.92
CA ARG A 80 -2.41 -14.12 -7.67
C ARG A 80 -1.75 -14.81 -6.49
N PHE A 81 -0.81 -14.11 -5.87
CA PHE A 81 -0.02 -14.57 -4.74
C PHE A 81 -0.59 -14.02 -3.44
N CYS A 82 -0.54 -14.82 -2.39
CA CYS A 82 -0.92 -14.48 -1.03
C CYS A 82 0.33 -14.57 -0.15
N ILE A 83 0.61 -13.47 0.52
CA ILE A 83 1.63 -13.37 1.57
C ILE A 83 0.88 -13.28 2.89
N ALA A 84 1.02 -14.29 3.74
CA ALA A 84 0.43 -14.31 5.07
C ALA A 84 1.47 -13.91 6.12
N ILE A 85 1.25 -12.77 6.76
CA ILE A 85 2.14 -12.17 7.77
C ILE A 85 1.69 -12.64 9.14
N PRO A 86 2.51 -13.44 9.86
CA PRO A 86 2.15 -13.93 11.18
C PRO A 86 2.06 -12.78 12.20
N PRO A 87 1.39 -13.01 13.35
CA PRO A 87 1.28 -12.00 14.40
C PRO A 87 2.61 -11.35 14.80
N SER A 88 3.71 -12.12 14.84
CA SER A 88 5.05 -11.57 15.15
C SER A 88 5.52 -10.48 14.18
N GLY A 89 5.16 -10.56 12.89
CA GLY A 89 5.44 -9.50 11.92
C GLY A 89 4.56 -8.27 12.14
N VAL A 90 3.29 -8.48 12.49
CA VAL A 90 2.35 -7.39 12.79
C VAL A 90 2.77 -6.64 14.06
N ASP A 91 3.17 -7.38 15.09
CA ASP A 91 3.68 -6.86 16.35
C ASP A 91 4.97 -6.05 16.11
N TYR A 92 5.90 -6.58 15.28
CA TYR A 92 7.12 -5.85 14.92
C TYR A 92 6.80 -4.49 14.30
N VAL A 93 5.88 -4.45 13.31
CA VAL A 93 5.45 -3.20 12.67
C VAL A 93 4.88 -2.24 13.71
N HIS A 94 4.00 -2.71 14.60
CA HIS A 94 3.40 -1.88 15.64
C HIS A 94 4.44 -1.26 16.60
N GLU A 95 5.45 -2.04 16.99
CA GLU A 95 6.42 -1.65 18.00
C GLU A 95 7.60 -0.82 17.45
N HIS A 96 7.96 -1.03 16.18
CA HIS A 96 9.23 -0.52 15.62
C HIS A 96 9.04 0.47 14.48
N THR A 97 7.82 0.71 14.04
CA THR A 97 7.54 1.62 12.93
C THR A 97 6.45 2.60 13.33
N ASN A 98 6.56 3.83 12.83
CA ASN A 98 5.51 4.82 12.96
C ASN A 98 4.92 5.05 11.57
N GLY A 99 3.59 5.12 11.47
CA GLY A 99 2.94 5.55 10.23
C GLY A 99 3.41 6.96 9.85
N SER A 100 3.39 7.28 8.55
CA SER A 100 3.68 8.66 8.14
C SER A 100 2.69 9.61 8.81
N GLU A 101 3.14 10.82 9.17
CA GLU A 101 2.25 11.83 9.74
C GLU A 101 1.09 12.13 8.78
N PHE A 102 1.40 12.13 7.48
CA PHE A 102 0.41 12.33 6.42
C PHE A 102 -0.68 11.25 6.44
N ILE A 103 -0.35 9.96 6.29
CA ILE A 103 -1.38 8.92 6.20
C ILE A 103 -2.23 8.86 7.46
N SER A 104 -1.64 9.11 8.63
CA SER A 104 -2.35 9.18 9.90
C SER A 104 -3.36 10.33 9.92
N SER A 105 -2.94 11.54 9.54
CA SER A 105 -3.82 12.72 9.46
C SER A 105 -4.87 12.64 8.35
N PHE A 106 -4.53 11.99 7.23
CA PHE A 106 -5.43 11.71 6.12
C PHE A 106 -6.56 10.77 6.58
N ILE A 107 -6.22 9.65 7.22
CA ILE A 107 -7.21 8.68 7.73
C ILE A 107 -8.09 9.31 8.81
N GLU A 108 -7.51 10.09 9.73
CA GLU A 108 -8.28 10.81 10.74
C GLU A 108 -9.26 11.79 10.09
N THR A 109 -8.85 12.50 9.04
CA THR A 109 -9.69 13.48 8.35
C THR A 109 -10.83 12.80 7.61
N ILE A 110 -10.53 11.80 6.77
CA ILE A 110 -11.55 11.12 5.97
C ILE A 110 -12.55 10.32 6.83
N GLY A 111 -12.13 9.88 8.01
CA GLY A 111 -12.99 9.21 8.99
C GLY A 111 -13.97 10.12 9.73
N LYS A 112 -13.88 11.45 9.60
CA LYS A 112 -14.82 12.39 10.22
C LYS A 112 -16.16 12.36 9.50
N HIS A 113 -17.25 12.26 10.27
CA HIS A 113 -18.59 12.29 9.70
C HIS A 113 -18.84 13.61 8.94
N GLY A 114 -19.21 13.52 7.66
CA GLY A 114 -19.42 14.68 6.80
C GLY A 114 -18.14 15.34 6.31
N CYS A 115 -16.98 14.67 6.37
CA CYS A 115 -15.76 15.12 5.72
C CYS A 115 -16.03 15.45 4.25
N THR A 116 -15.63 16.64 3.83
CA THR A 116 -15.77 17.11 2.45
C THR A 116 -14.49 16.87 1.67
N ILE A 117 -14.58 16.83 0.34
CA ILE A 117 -13.40 16.74 -0.52
C ILE A 117 -12.44 17.92 -0.29
N ASP A 118 -12.96 19.13 -0.09
CA ASP A 118 -12.14 20.33 0.16
C ASP A 118 -11.32 20.21 1.45
N GLU A 119 -11.88 19.65 2.52
CA GLU A 119 -11.16 19.38 3.77
C GLU A 119 -10.07 18.32 3.58
N LEU A 120 -10.34 17.31 2.75
CA LEU A 120 -9.35 16.26 2.45
C LEU A 120 -8.21 16.80 1.58
N LEU A 121 -8.51 17.60 0.55
CA LEU A 121 -7.50 18.27 -0.29
C LEU A 121 -6.63 19.25 0.51
N GLN A 122 -7.21 19.95 1.49
CA GLN A 122 -6.44 20.76 2.42
C GLN A 122 -5.41 19.93 3.21
N GLN A 123 -5.66 18.65 3.47
CA GLN A 123 -4.65 17.79 4.09
C GLN A 123 -3.47 17.56 3.15
N PHE A 124 -3.67 17.27 1.86
CA PHE A 124 -2.55 17.15 0.91
C PHE A 124 -1.73 18.44 0.86
N HIS A 125 -2.40 19.58 0.72
CA HIS A 125 -1.73 20.89 0.65
C HIS A 125 -1.03 21.33 1.95
N ARG A 126 -1.28 20.68 3.09
CA ARG A 126 -0.49 20.90 4.31
C ARG A 126 0.91 20.30 4.23
N TYR A 127 1.11 19.27 3.41
CA TYR A 127 2.38 18.54 3.33
C TYR A 127 3.19 18.89 2.08
N SER A 128 2.56 19.39 1.02
CA SER A 128 3.27 19.84 -0.19
C SER A 128 2.46 20.87 -0.98
N ASP A 129 3.15 21.79 -1.65
CA ASP A 129 2.58 22.67 -2.67
C ASP A 129 2.46 21.96 -4.04
N HIS A 130 3.12 20.81 -4.20
CA HIS A 130 3.17 20.00 -5.42
C HIS A 130 2.17 18.86 -5.39
N VAL A 131 0.88 19.19 -5.40
CA VAL A 131 -0.22 18.22 -5.34
C VAL A 131 -0.99 18.24 -6.66
N HIS A 132 -1.05 17.09 -7.32
CA HIS A 132 -1.95 16.87 -8.45
C HIS A 132 -3.36 16.58 -7.92
N VAL A 133 -4.35 17.26 -8.48
CA VAL A 133 -5.77 17.02 -8.21
C VAL A 133 -6.50 16.94 -9.55
N GLU A 134 -7.13 15.80 -9.79
CA GLU A 134 -7.91 15.56 -11.01
C GLU A 134 -9.27 15.01 -10.66
N ARG A 135 -10.32 15.61 -11.23
CA ARG A 135 -11.67 15.06 -11.18
C ARG A 135 -11.87 14.13 -12.37
N THR A 136 -12.15 12.87 -12.09
CA THR A 136 -12.41 11.86 -13.10
C THR A 136 -13.83 11.99 -13.65
N THR A 137 -14.04 11.53 -14.88
CA THR A 137 -15.34 11.64 -15.58
C THR A 137 -15.98 10.27 -15.85
N HIS A 138 -15.26 9.17 -15.60
CA HIS A 138 -15.65 7.81 -15.96
C HIS A 138 -15.38 6.81 -14.82
N GLY A 139 -16.23 6.81 -13.79
CA GLY A 139 -16.91 5.57 -13.38
C GLY A 139 -16.32 4.62 -12.31
N GLU A 140 -15.19 4.89 -11.66
CA GLU A 140 -14.72 4.03 -10.54
C GLU A 140 -14.45 4.80 -9.23
N PHE A 141 -14.08 6.07 -9.34
CA PHE A 141 -13.90 7.02 -8.25
C PHE A 141 -14.10 8.43 -8.82
N ASP A 142 -14.15 9.46 -7.97
CA ASP A 142 -14.45 10.85 -8.36
C ASP A 142 -13.20 11.74 -8.47
N TYR A 143 -12.17 11.44 -7.68
CA TYR A 143 -10.93 12.23 -7.64
C TYR A 143 -9.68 11.34 -7.63
N LEU A 144 -8.70 11.71 -8.46
CA LEU A 144 -7.32 11.27 -8.34
C LEU A 144 -6.50 12.37 -7.65
N VAL A 145 -5.82 12.03 -6.57
CA VAL A 145 -4.93 12.95 -5.84
C VAL A 145 -3.60 12.28 -5.53
N TYR A 146 -2.48 12.99 -5.73
CA TYR A 146 -1.14 12.52 -5.38
C TYR A 146 -0.12 13.66 -5.29
N PHE A 147 1.02 13.39 -4.65
CA PHE A 147 2.16 14.30 -4.60
C PHE A 147 3.04 14.13 -5.84
N GLU A 148 3.23 15.20 -6.62
CA GLU A 148 3.98 15.14 -7.89
C GLU A 148 5.48 14.84 -7.68
N ASP A 149 6.01 15.23 -6.52
CA ASP A 149 7.40 15.04 -6.13
C ASP A 149 7.64 13.76 -5.30
N GLY A 150 6.58 13.00 -5.01
CA GLY A 150 6.62 11.78 -4.19
C GLY A 150 6.88 12.04 -2.70
N VAL A 151 6.62 13.26 -2.21
CA VAL A 151 6.78 13.63 -0.81
C VAL A 151 5.45 14.10 -0.25
N PRO A 152 4.95 13.53 0.88
CA PRO A 152 5.58 12.55 1.76
C PRO A 152 5.56 11.10 1.27
N ASP A 153 4.73 10.77 0.27
CA ASP A 153 4.72 9.47 -0.39
C ASP A 153 4.33 9.58 -1.87
N ASP A 154 4.53 8.51 -2.63
CA ASP A 154 4.35 8.44 -4.08
C ASP A 154 3.05 7.76 -4.50
N TYR A 155 2.12 7.49 -3.59
CA TYR A 155 0.91 6.74 -3.89
C TYR A 155 -0.13 7.56 -4.68
N ARG A 156 -1.03 6.85 -5.36
CA ARG A 156 -2.22 7.40 -6.03
C ARG A 156 -3.44 7.19 -5.15
N TYR A 157 -4.08 8.28 -4.74
CA TYR A 157 -5.30 8.26 -3.93
C TYR A 157 -6.51 8.43 -4.84
N CYS A 158 -7.26 7.34 -5.00
CA CYS A 158 -8.53 7.31 -5.70
C CYS A 158 -9.66 7.51 -4.69
N ILE A 159 -10.31 8.67 -4.72
CA ILE A 159 -11.33 9.08 -3.74
C ILE A 159 -12.71 9.08 -4.39
N THR A 160 -13.68 8.46 -3.73
CA THR A 160 -15.09 8.44 -4.11
C THR A 160 -15.91 9.22 -3.10
N ASP A 161 -16.76 10.13 -3.57
CA ASP A 161 -17.68 10.92 -2.75
C ASP A 161 -19.08 10.31 -2.79
N GLU A 162 -19.46 9.61 -1.72
CA GLU A 162 -20.80 9.03 -1.57
C GLU A 162 -21.82 10.03 -1.00
N GLY A 163 -21.47 11.32 -0.95
CA GLY A 163 -22.30 12.43 -0.49
C GLY A 163 -22.37 12.60 1.04
N CYS A 164 -22.39 11.50 1.80
CA CYS A 164 -22.35 11.56 3.28
C CYS A 164 -20.98 11.17 3.87
N HIS A 165 -20.16 10.47 3.10
CA HIS A 165 -18.81 10.07 3.47
C HIS A 165 -17.95 9.93 2.21
N LEU A 166 -16.64 10.04 2.42
CA LEU A 166 -15.64 9.77 1.38
C LEU A 166 -15.07 8.37 1.59
N ILE A 167 -14.85 7.65 0.49
CA ILE A 167 -14.12 6.38 0.46
C ILE A 167 -12.83 6.62 -0.31
N TYR A 168 -11.76 5.91 0.04
CA TYR A 168 -10.54 5.96 -0.73
C TYR A 168 -9.93 4.57 -0.94
N HIS A 169 -9.28 4.42 -2.08
CA HIS A 169 -8.32 3.37 -2.36
C HIS A 169 -6.97 4.01 -2.68
N ARG A 170 -5.90 3.31 -2.34
CA ARG A 170 -4.54 3.79 -2.53
C ARG A 170 -3.72 2.75 -3.28
N PHE A 171 -3.03 3.18 -4.33
CA PHE A 171 -2.26 2.32 -5.22
C PHE A 171 -0.85 2.84 -5.40
N THR A 172 0.11 1.95 -5.63
CA THR A 172 1.41 2.38 -6.16
C THR A 172 1.20 3.03 -7.54
N PRO A 173 2.08 3.92 -8.00
CA PRO A 173 1.99 4.49 -9.34
C PRO A 173 1.81 3.42 -10.42
N GLU A 174 2.59 2.34 -10.33
CA GLU A 174 2.58 1.31 -11.35
C GLU A 174 1.34 0.43 -11.29
N ASP A 175 0.79 0.15 -10.10
CA ASP A 175 -0.48 -0.58 -9.98
C ASP A 175 -1.65 0.27 -10.48
N TYR A 176 -1.64 1.58 -10.21
CA TYR A 176 -2.65 2.51 -10.74
C TYR A 176 -2.69 2.49 -12.27
N GLU A 177 -1.53 2.51 -12.93
CA GLU A 177 -1.43 2.44 -14.39
C GLU A 177 -1.99 1.12 -14.97
N ASP A 178 -1.86 0.01 -14.25
CA ASP A 178 -2.37 -1.31 -14.67
C ASP A 178 -3.89 -1.42 -14.63
N PHE A 179 -4.54 -0.72 -13.72
CA PHE A 179 -6.01 -0.75 -13.63
C PHE A 179 -6.68 -0.03 -14.80
N GLN A 180 -5.94 0.81 -15.56
CA GLN A 180 -6.42 1.51 -16.76
C GLN A 180 -7.79 2.20 -16.55
N PHE A 181 -7.95 2.87 -15.39
CA PHE A 181 -9.13 3.66 -15.07
C PHE A 181 -9.40 4.78 -16.08
#